data_AF-A0A5E4CNZ1-F1
#
_entry.id   AF-A0A5E4CNZ1-F1
#
_cell.length_a   1.000
_cell.length_b   1.000
_cell.length_c   1.000
_cell.angle_alpha   90.00
_cell.angle_beta   90.00
_cell.angle_gamma   90.00
#
_symmetry.space_group_name_H-M   'P 1'
#
loop_
_entity.id
_entity.type
_entity.pdbx_description
1 polymer ?
#
loop_
_entity_poly.entity_id
_entity_poly.type
_entity_poly.pdbx_seq_one_letter_code
_entity_poly.pdbx_strand_id
1 'polypeptide(L)'
;LKIVLMMYTRNNLNCAEPLLGLNNSLNVNFNTQKKTVWLIHGYRPMGSTPSWLSNFVRSLLHKEDINVIVVDWNHGATTFIYNRAVKNTRKVAETLTEYIQYLL
;
A
#
# COMPACT_ATOMS: atom_id res chain seq x y z
N LEU A 1 -2.44 -14.94 -2.18
CA LEU A 1 -1.53 -13.82 -2.53
C LEU A 1 -1.26 -13.08 -1.25
N LYS A 2 0.01 -12.80 -0.93
CA LYS A 2 0.31 -11.98 0.24
C LYS A 2 0.30 -10.52 -0.19
N ILE A 3 -0.56 -9.72 0.44
CA ILE A 3 -0.68 -8.28 0.25
C ILE A 3 -0.41 -7.64 1.61
N VAL A 4 0.46 -6.65 1.65
CA VAL A 4 0.78 -5.89 2.85
C VAL A 4 0.41 -4.44 2.62
N LEU A 5 -0.42 -3.91 3.51
CA LEU A 5 -0.81 -2.50 3.51
C LEU A 5 0.09 -1.74 4.47
N MET A 6 0.98 -0.93 3.91
CA MET A 6 1.93 -0.12 4.66
C MET A 6 1.48 1.33 4.68
N MET A 7 1.24 1.87 5.86
CA MET A 7 0.77 3.23 6.09
C MET A 7 1.92 4.19 6.39
N TYR A 8 1.87 5.33 5.73
CA TYR A 8 2.70 6.50 5.98
C TYR A 8 1.81 7.70 6.28
N THR A 9 2.31 8.54 7.17
CA THR A 9 1.75 9.81 7.63
C THR A 9 2.92 10.77 7.86
N ARG A 10 2.64 12.03 8.16
CA ARG A 10 3.69 12.99 8.56
C ARG A 10 4.46 12.55 9.82
N ASN A 11 3.86 11.71 10.67
CA ASN A 11 4.49 11.23 11.90
C ASN A 11 5.53 10.12 11.65
N ASN A 12 5.51 9.45 10.49
CA ASN A 12 6.36 8.30 10.19
C ASN A 12 6.88 8.31 8.72
N LEU A 13 7.42 9.45 8.28
CA LEU A 13 7.87 9.69 6.89
C LEU A 13 8.88 8.68 6.33
N ASN A 14 9.67 8.03 7.19
CA ASN A 14 10.79 7.18 6.79
C ASN A 14 10.56 5.69 7.08
N CYS A 15 9.60 5.36 7.94
CA CYS A 15 9.34 4.00 8.37
C CYS A 15 7.84 3.75 8.31
N ALA A 16 7.43 2.92 7.36
CA ALA A 16 6.03 2.55 7.23
C ALA A 16 5.62 1.69 8.42
N GLU A 17 4.36 1.86 8.84
CA GLU A 17 3.73 0.96 9.80
C GLU A 17 2.63 0.16 9.10
N PRO A 18 2.31 -1.07 9.54
CA PRO A 18 1.15 -1.78 9.03
C PRO A 18 -0.13 -0.96 9.22
N LEU A 19 -1.02 -0.93 8.22
CA LEU A 19 -2.34 -0.32 8.35
C LEU A 19 -3.18 -0.98 9.44
N LEU A 20 -3.03 -2.30 9.60
CA LEU A 20 -3.70 -3.10 10.61
C LEU A 20 -2.66 -3.74 11.54
N GLY A 21 -2.88 -3.59 12.85
CA GLY A 21 -2.07 -4.24 13.88
C GLY A 21 -2.36 -5.73 14.03
N LEU A 22 -1.71 -6.38 15.00
CA LEU A 22 -1.80 -7.83 15.27
C LEU A 22 -3.24 -8.33 15.49
N ASN A 23 -4.12 -7.50 16.05
CA ASN A 23 -5.52 -7.86 16.33
C ASN A 23 -6.50 -7.33 15.26
N ASN A 24 -5.99 -7.06 14.05
CA ASN A 24 -6.77 -6.46 12.97
C ASN A 24 -7.36 -5.08 13.33
N SER A 25 -6.79 -4.43 14.34
CA SER A 25 -7.14 -3.06 14.74
C SER A 25 -6.48 -2.06 13.80
N LEU A 26 -7.19 -1.00 13.43
CA LEU A 26 -6.61 0.10 12.67
C LEU A 26 -5.41 0.69 13.40
N ASN A 27 -4.40 1.06 12.62
CA ASN A 27 -3.23 1.75 13.12
C ASN A 27 -3.64 3.07 13.81
N VAL A 28 -3.07 3.34 14.98
CA VAL A 28 -3.37 4.53 15.80
C VAL A 28 -3.09 5.86 15.08
N ASN A 29 -2.19 5.85 14.10
CA ASN A 29 -1.85 7.02 13.29
C ASN A 29 -2.84 7.23 12.12
N PHE A 30 -3.75 6.29 11.85
CA PHE A 30 -4.75 6.42 10.79
C PHE A 30 -5.84 7.39 11.24
N ASN A 31 -6.10 8.42 10.43
CA ASN A 31 -7.11 9.42 10.74
C ASN A 31 -8.20 9.42 9.66
N THR A 32 -9.43 9.04 10.05
CA THR A 32 -10.59 8.95 9.16
C THR A 32 -11.06 10.30 8.61
N GLN A 33 -10.69 11.42 9.24
CA GLN A 33 -11.01 12.77 8.75
C GLN A 33 -10.02 13.26 7.69
N LYS A 34 -8.88 12.59 7.53
CA LYS A 34 -7.88 12.92 6.52
C LYS A 34 -8.16 12.16 5.23
N LYS A 35 -7.87 12.82 4.11
CA LYS A 35 -7.84 12.17 2.80
C LYS A 35 -6.87 11.00 2.83
N THR A 36 -7.27 9.90 2.19
CA THR A 36 -6.47 8.67 2.11
C THR A 36 -6.07 8.42 0.66
N VAL A 37 -4.78 8.27 0.41
CA VAL A 37 -4.20 7.98 -0.91
C VAL A 37 -3.66 6.56 -0.93
N TRP A 38 -4.16 5.73 -1.84
CA TRP A 38 -3.69 4.37 -2.06
C TRP A 38 -2.67 4.35 -3.19
N LEU A 39 -1.45 3.91 -2.88
CA LEU A 39 -0.33 3.86 -3.81
C LEU A 39 -0.01 2.40 -4.15
N ILE A 40 -0.37 2.00 -5.37
CA ILE A 40 -0.30 0.61 -5.83
C ILE A 40 0.78 0.52 -6.91
N HIS A 41 1.82 -0.27 -6.69
CA HIS A 41 2.86 -0.48 -7.70
C HIS A 41 2.41 -1.49 -8.77
N GLY A 42 3.14 -1.58 -9.88
CA GLY A 42 2.85 -2.49 -10.99
C GLY A 42 3.64 -3.81 -10.95
N TYR A 43 3.87 -4.38 -12.14
CA TYR A 43 4.69 -5.57 -12.37
C TYR A 43 6.14 -5.39 -11.91
N ARG A 44 6.71 -6.43 -11.27
CA ARG A 44 8.06 -6.38 -10.65
C ARG A 44 8.82 -7.69 -10.90
N PRO A 45 9.36 -7.95 -12.11
CA PRO A 45 9.95 -9.25 -12.43
C PRO A 45 11.09 -9.67 -11.48
N MET A 46 11.80 -8.70 -10.89
CA MET A 46 12.90 -8.94 -9.94
C MET A 46 12.50 -8.69 -8.47
N GLY A 47 11.24 -8.36 -8.18
CA GLY A 47 10.71 -8.18 -6.83
C GLY A 47 11.33 -7.08 -5.97
N SER A 48 12.21 -6.24 -6.54
CA SER A 48 12.79 -5.11 -5.84
C SER A 48 11.72 -4.08 -5.48
N THR A 49 11.96 -3.28 -4.46
CA THR A 49 11.10 -2.13 -4.13
C THR A 49 11.18 -1.08 -5.25
N PRO A 50 10.07 -0.44 -5.65
CA PRO A 50 10.12 0.63 -6.64
C PRO A 50 10.98 1.80 -6.15
N SER A 51 11.99 2.20 -6.92
CA SER A 51 12.94 3.26 -6.54
C SER A 51 12.27 4.62 -6.35
N TRP A 52 11.15 4.85 -7.05
CA TRP A 52 10.36 6.08 -6.94
C TRP A 52 9.52 6.17 -5.66
N LEU A 53 9.27 5.04 -4.98
CA LEU A 53 8.25 4.93 -3.93
C LEU A 53 8.51 5.89 -2.77
N SER A 54 9.72 5.84 -2.19
CA SER A 54 10.08 6.65 -1.02
C SER A 54 9.98 8.16 -1.31
N ASN A 55 10.54 8.60 -2.44
CA ASN A 55 10.50 10.01 -2.84
C ASN A 55 9.06 10.48 -3.13
N PHE A 56 8.23 9.63 -3.74
CA PHE A 56 6.85 9.96 -4.03
C PHE A 56 6.00 10.09 -2.76
N VAL A 57 6.12 9.13 -1.83
CA VAL A 57 5.45 9.16 -0.52
C VAL A 57 5.83 10.43 0.26
N ARG A 58 7.14 10.73 0.34
CA ARG A 58 7.61 11.96 0.98
C ARG A 58 7.03 13.22 0.34
N SER A 59 7.03 13.29 -0.99
CA SER A 59 6.50 14.45 -1.72
C SER A 59 5.01 14.67 -1.46
N LEU A 60 4.22 13.59 -1.41
CA LEU A 60 2.80 13.64 -1.06
C LEU A 60 2.58 14.18 0.36
N LEU A 61 3.30 13.63 1.34
CA LEU A 61 3.16 13.99 2.75
C LEU A 61 3.70 15.39 3.07
N HIS A 62 4.69 15.87 2.32
CA HIS A 62 5.12 17.27 2.38
C HIS A 62 4.03 18.22 1.86
N LYS A 63 3.31 17.84 0.81
CA LYS A 63 2.28 18.68 0.20
C LYS A 63 0.99 18.76 1.02
N GLU A 64 0.53 17.65 1.59
CA GLU A 64 -0.77 17.56 2.25
C GLU A 64 -0.67 16.66 3.50
N ASP A 65 -1.43 16.95 4.55
CA ASP A 65 -1.50 16.09 5.73
C ASP A 65 -2.56 14.99 5.51
N ILE A 66 -2.11 13.85 4.99
CA ILE A 66 -2.95 12.75 4.49
C ILE A 66 -2.47 11.40 5.00
N ASN A 67 -3.35 10.39 4.93
CA ASN A 67 -2.94 9.00 5.06
C ASN A 67 -2.45 8.50 3.70
N VAL A 68 -1.23 7.94 3.64
CA VAL A 68 -0.73 7.28 2.42
C VAL A 68 -0.60 5.79 2.69
N ILE A 69 -1.35 4.97 1.94
CA ILE A 69 -1.31 3.51 2.05
C ILE A 69 -0.59 2.96 0.83
N VAL A 70 0.62 2.46 1.02
CA VAL A 70 1.35 1.71 0.02
C VAL A 70 0.87 0.27 0.02
N VAL A 71 0.41 -0.20 -1.14
CA VAL A 71 -0.01 -1.58 -1.35
C VAL A 71 1.17 -2.38 -1.88
N ASP A 72 1.80 -3.16 -0.99
CA ASP A 72 2.83 -4.12 -1.38
C ASP A 72 2.18 -5.46 -1.73
N TRP A 73 2.15 -5.74 -3.04
CA TRP A 73 1.74 -7.03 -3.58
C TRP A 73 2.89 -7.70 -4.34
N ASN A 74 4.15 -7.40 -3.97
CA ASN A 74 5.35 -7.94 -4.64
C ASN A 74 5.31 -9.46 -4.81
N HIS A 75 4.76 -10.20 -3.84
CA HIS A 75 4.60 -11.65 -3.97
C HIS A 75 3.78 -12.05 -5.21
N GLY A 76 2.79 -11.25 -5.60
CA GLY A 76 2.00 -11.46 -6.82
C GLY A 76 2.60 -10.84 -8.08
N ALA A 77 3.37 -9.76 -7.91
CA ALA A 77 3.99 -9.01 -9.01
C ALA A 77 5.33 -9.60 -9.47
N THR A 78 5.99 -10.41 -8.62
CA THR A 78 7.32 -10.99 -8.85
C THR A 78 7.23 -12.30 -9.58
N THR A 79 7.32 -12.19 -10.90
CA THR A 79 7.32 -13.35 -11.80
C THR A 79 7.90 -12.90 -13.14
N PHE A 80 8.56 -13.80 -13.87
CA PHE A 80 8.93 -13.55 -15.27
C PHE A 80 7.75 -13.76 -16.24
N ILE A 81 6.67 -14.39 -15.78
CA ILE A 81 5.49 -14.68 -16.59
C ILE A 81 4.49 -13.52 -16.42
N TYR A 82 4.54 -12.53 -17.30
CA TYR A 82 3.69 -11.33 -17.21
C TYR A 82 2.20 -11.65 -17.04
N ASN A 83 1.69 -12.64 -17.77
CA ASN A 83 0.29 -13.07 -17.67
C ASN A 83 -0.11 -13.57 -16.27
N ARG A 84 0.83 -14.10 -15.48
CA ARG A 84 0.58 -14.47 -14.07
C ARG A 84 0.40 -13.22 -13.22
N ALA A 85 1.22 -12.18 -13.41
CA ALA A 85 1.05 -10.91 -12.71
C ALA A 85 -0.28 -10.24 -13.08
N VAL A 86 -0.66 -10.24 -14.36
CA VAL A 86 -1.96 -9.74 -14.84
C VAL A 86 -3.13 -10.47 -14.17
N LYS A 87 -3.10 -11.81 -14.09
CA LYS A 87 -4.16 -12.56 -13.40
C LYS A 87 -4.23 -12.26 -11.90
N ASN A 88 -3.09 -11.96 -11.27
CA ASN A 88 -3.03 -11.64 -9.84
C ASN A 88 -3.65 -10.27 -9.51
N THR A 89 -3.69 -9.31 -10.45
CA THR A 89 -4.28 -7.98 -10.17
C THR A 89 -5.73 -8.06 -9.77
N ARG A 90 -6.50 -9.00 -10.34
CA ARG A 90 -7.91 -9.23 -9.96
C ARG A 90 -8.05 -9.58 -8.48
N LYS A 91 -7.25 -10.54 -8.01
CA LYS A 91 -7.25 -10.94 -6.60
C LYS A 91 -6.76 -9.81 -5.68
N VAL A 92 -5.80 -9.01 -6.14
CA VAL A 92 -5.37 -7.81 -5.41
C VAL A 92 -6.54 -6.82 -5.28
N ALA A 93 -7.25 -6.54 -6.37
CA ALA A 93 -8.39 -5.63 -6.36
C ALA A 93 -9.54 -6.12 -5.46
N GLU A 94 -9.84 -7.42 -5.46
CA GLU A 94 -10.83 -8.05 -4.57
C GLU A 94 -10.45 -7.79 -3.09
N THR A 95 -9.22 -8.10 -2.70
CA THR A 95 -8.74 -7.83 -1.33
C THR A 95 -8.73 -6.34 -0.97
N LEU A 96 -8.32 -5.46 -1.90
CA LEU A 96 -8.34 -4.01 -1.65
C LEU A 96 -9.76 -3.48 -1.47
N THR A 97 -10.74 -4.05 -2.17
CA THR A 97 -12.15 -3.67 -2.04
C THR A 97 -12.65 -3.97 -0.62
N GLU A 98 -12.31 -5.14 -0.07
CA GLU A 98 -12.66 -5.51 1.31
C GLU A 98 -12.07 -4.52 2.33
N TYR A 99 -10.80 -4.15 2.17
CA TYR A 99 -10.17 -3.17 3.07
C TYR A 99 -10.75 -1.76 2.94
N ILE A 100 -11.08 -1.32 1.72
CA ILE A 100 -11.73 -0.03 1.50
C ILE A 100 -13.10 -0.02 2.16
N GLN A 101 -13.88 -1.09 2.01
CA GLN A 101 -15.19 -1.23 2.66
C GLN A 101 -15.08 -1.23 4.19
N TYR A 102 -14.05 -1.85 4.76
CA TYR A 102 -13.79 -1.83 6.19
C TYR A 102 -13.46 -0.43 6.75
N LEU A 103 -12.93 0.46 5.90
CA LEU A 103 -12.51 1.82 6.27
C LEU A 103 -13.60 2.89 6.08
N LEU A 104 -14.69 2.54 5.38
CA LEU A 104 -15.87 3.39 5.17
C LEU A 104 -16.84 3.24 6.33
#